data_AF-A0A0W0ZEA0-F1
#
_entry.id   AF-A0A0W0ZEA0-F1
#
_cell.length_a   1.000
_cell.length_b   1.000
_cell.length_c   1.000
_cell.angle_alpha   90.00
_cell.angle_beta   90.00
_cell.angle_gamma   90.00
#
_symmetry.space_group_name_H-M   'P 1'
#
loop_
_entity.id
_entity.type
_entity.pdbx_description
1 polymer ?
#
loop_
_entity_poly.entity_id
_entity_poly.type
_entity_poly.pdbx_seq_one_letter_code
_entity_poly.pdbx_strand_id
1 'polypeptide(L)'
;METHIQRPKARILLIDDNPISIELILDLSPHISFQITLIDNLEKLGQLRLTKPYDLILINQATLLQNKYNKIFEQDKNVICYTTVALLNDYMRASSKTGKDTLDKSWVLRSDLYKLMKQFI
;
A
#
# COMPACT_ATOMS: atom_id res chain seq x y z
N MET A 1 -27.18 -9.98 -23.17
CA MET A 1 -25.72 -9.78 -23.12
C MET A 1 -25.44 -8.80 -22.01
N GLU A 2 -25.00 -9.30 -20.86
CA GLU A 2 -24.57 -8.43 -19.75
C GLU A 2 -23.14 -7.99 -20.03
N THR A 3 -22.95 -6.72 -20.39
CA THR A 3 -21.63 -6.09 -20.36
C THR A 3 -21.21 -5.98 -18.91
N HIS A 4 -20.36 -6.91 -18.45
CA HIS A 4 -19.61 -6.74 -17.21
C HIS A 4 -18.71 -5.51 -17.38
N ILE A 5 -19.17 -4.35 -16.92
CA ILE A 5 -18.34 -3.16 -16.82
C ILE A 5 -17.32 -3.45 -15.72
N GLN A 6 -16.13 -3.87 -16.14
CA GLN A 6 -15.00 -4.10 -15.24
C GLN A 6 -14.60 -2.75 -14.67
N ARG A 7 -14.85 -2.52 -13.37
CA ARG A 7 -14.47 -1.27 -12.71
C ARG A 7 -12.94 -1.10 -12.84
N PRO A 8 -12.46 0.11 -13.15
CA PRO A 8 -11.03 0.36 -13.24
C PRO A 8 -10.35 0.06 -11.90
N LYS A 9 -9.18 -0.61 -11.94
CA LYS A 9 -8.38 -0.88 -10.75
C LYS A 9 -7.81 0.43 -10.20
N ALA A 10 -7.84 0.63 -8.89
CA ALA A 10 -7.18 1.77 -8.26
C ALA A 10 -5.67 1.69 -8.49
N ARG A 11 -5.04 2.79 -8.86
CA ARG A 11 -3.60 2.87 -9.14
C ARG A 11 -2.89 3.34 -7.88
N ILE A 12 -2.00 2.50 -7.39
CA ILE A 12 -1.23 2.72 -6.18
C ILE A 12 0.23 2.92 -6.57
N LEU A 13 0.84 4.00 -6.10
CA LEU A 13 2.29 4.16 -6.12
C LEU A 13 2.84 3.65 -4.80
N LEU A 14 3.66 2.60 -4.84
CA LEU A 14 4.36 2.06 -3.68
C LEU A 14 5.80 2.55 -3.70
N ILE A 15 6.23 3.23 -2.64
CA ILE A 15 7.60 3.72 -2.43
C ILE A 15 8.18 2.96 -1.25
N ASP A 16 8.94 1.91 -1.54
CA ASP A 16 9.51 1.02 -0.53
C ASP A 16 10.71 0.28 -1.12
N ASP A 17 11.77 0.14 -0.34
CA ASP A 17 12.98 -0.62 -0.66
C ASP A 17 13.10 -1.90 0.20
N ASN A 18 12.20 -2.10 1.16
CA ASN A 18 12.23 -3.24 2.04
C ASN A 18 11.37 -4.40 1.48
N PRO A 19 11.96 -5.55 1.14
CA PRO A 19 11.25 -6.65 0.50
C PRO A 19 10.15 -7.25 1.37
N ILE A 20 10.32 -7.23 2.71
CA ILE A 20 9.33 -7.78 3.65
C ILE A 20 8.06 -6.93 3.59
N SER A 21 8.17 -5.60 3.71
CA SER A 21 6.97 -4.75 3.66
C SER A 21 6.31 -4.73 2.29
N ILE A 22 7.08 -4.84 1.21
CA ILE A 22 6.53 -5.00 -0.14
C ILE A 22 5.67 -6.25 -0.23
N GLU A 23 6.17 -7.41 0.23
CA GLU A 23 5.42 -8.67 0.21
C GLU A 23 4.11 -8.56 1.00
N LEU A 24 4.17 -7.99 2.20
CA LEU A 24 2.98 -7.79 3.03
C LEU A 24 1.93 -6.94 2.30
N ILE A 25 2.32 -5.87 1.61
CA ILE A 25 1.38 -5.04 0.83
C ILE A 25 0.79 -5.82 -0.35
N LEU A 26 1.60 -6.62 -1.04
CA LEU A 26 1.15 -7.45 -2.16
C LEU A 26 0.14 -8.52 -1.72
N ASP A 27 0.21 -8.99 -0.47
CA ASP A 27 -0.78 -9.91 0.12
C ASP A 27 -2.19 -9.31 0.20
N LEU A 28 -2.34 -7.99 0.07
CA LEU A 28 -3.65 -7.32 -0.01
C LEU A 28 -4.27 -7.38 -1.40
N SER A 29 -3.49 -7.68 -2.44
CA SER A 29 -3.92 -7.64 -3.84
C SER A 29 -5.11 -8.55 -4.18
N PRO A 30 -5.29 -9.75 -3.57
CA PRO A 30 -6.48 -10.57 -3.80
C PRO A 30 -7.76 -9.93 -3.23
N HIS A 31 -7.61 -9.01 -2.28
CA HIS A 31 -8.70 -8.45 -1.47
C HIS A 31 -9.04 -7.00 -1.79
N ILE A 32 -8.15 -6.31 -2.52
CA ILE A 32 -8.33 -4.94 -2.97
C ILE A 32 -7.96 -4.88 -4.45
N SER A 33 -8.91 -4.48 -5.29
CA SER A 33 -8.71 -4.37 -6.75
C SER A 33 -7.84 -3.17 -7.09
N PHE A 34 -6.51 -3.33 -7.03
CA PHE A 34 -5.54 -2.30 -7.37
C PHE A 34 -4.51 -2.74 -8.42
N GLN A 35 -3.80 -1.75 -8.96
CA GLN A 35 -2.58 -1.86 -9.74
C GLN A 35 -1.47 -1.12 -8.99
N ILE A 36 -0.38 -1.82 -8.65
CA ILE A 36 0.79 -1.19 -7.99
C ILE A 36 1.85 -0.83 -9.04
N THR A 37 2.36 0.40 -8.93
CA THR A 37 3.67 0.80 -9.46
C THR A 37 4.63 0.86 -8.28
N LEU A 38 5.64 0.00 -8.24
CA LEU A 38 6.69 0.03 -7.21
C LEU A 38 7.84 0.93 -7.66
N ILE A 39 8.32 1.78 -6.75
CA ILE A 39 9.62 2.44 -6.85
C ILE A 39 10.42 2.19 -5.57
N ASP A 40 11.67 1.80 -5.77
CA ASP A 40 12.69 1.58 -4.75
C ASP A 40 13.53 2.84 -4.48
N ASN A 41 13.45 3.84 -5.37
CA ASN A 41 14.17 5.10 -5.28
C ASN A 41 13.27 6.30 -5.65
N LEU A 42 13.33 7.34 -4.81
CA LEU A 42 12.58 8.60 -4.92
C LEU A 42 13.00 9.50 -6.10
N GLU A 43 14.14 9.25 -6.75
CA GLU A 43 14.57 10.03 -7.94
C GLU A 43 13.52 10.04 -9.06
N LYS A 44 12.76 8.94 -9.20
CA LYS A 44 11.71 8.79 -10.22
C LYS A 44 10.39 9.44 -9.85
N LEU A 45 10.22 9.86 -8.59
CA LEU A 45 8.95 10.38 -8.07
C LEU A 45 8.46 11.61 -8.85
N GLY A 46 9.37 12.55 -9.15
CA GLY A 46 9.02 13.79 -9.84
C GLY A 46 8.42 13.53 -11.22
N GLN A 47 9.00 12.61 -12.00
CA GLN A 47 8.50 12.23 -13.32
C GLN A 47 7.19 11.41 -13.23
N LEU A 48 7.08 10.53 -12.24
CA LEU A 48 5.88 9.70 -12.07
C LEU A 48 4.64 10.50 -11.70
N ARG A 49 4.78 11.53 -10.85
CA ARG A 49 3.65 12.44 -10.54
C ARG A 49 3.16 13.22 -11.74
N LEU A 50 4.05 13.55 -12.69
CA LEU A 50 3.71 14.32 -13.89
C LEU A 50 3.06 13.47 -14.99
N THR A 51 3.34 12.17 -15.00
CA THR A 51 2.96 11.27 -16.11
C THR A 51 1.70 10.47 -15.85
N LYS A 52 1.40 10.15 -14.58
CA LYS A 52 0.21 9.37 -14.22
C LYS A 52 -0.40 9.85 -12.90
N PRO A 53 -1.71 10.13 -12.86
CA PRO A 53 -2.40 10.29 -11.59
C PRO A 53 -2.47 8.94 -10.86
N TYR A 54 -2.14 8.94 -9.57
CA TYR A 54 -2.29 7.79 -8.67
C TYR A 54 -3.43 8.08 -7.70
N ASP A 55 -4.22 7.07 -7.39
CA ASP A 55 -5.36 7.17 -6.48
C ASP A 55 -4.90 7.10 -5.02
N LEU A 56 -3.78 6.41 -4.76
CA LEU A 56 -3.15 6.29 -3.45
C LEU A 56 -1.62 6.17 -3.60
N ILE A 57 -0.89 6.73 -2.65
CA ILE A 57 0.55 6.59 -2.52
C ILE A 57 0.86 5.93 -1.18
N LEU A 58 1.53 4.79 -1.20
CA LEU A 58 2.03 4.09 -0.01
C LEU A 58 3.53 4.36 0.10
N ILE A 59 4.00 4.82 1.26
CA ILE A 59 5.41 5.18 1.44
C ILE A 59 5.97 4.59 2.73
N ASN A 60 7.07 3.85 2.62
CA ASN A 60 7.89 3.50 3.76
C ASN A 60 8.70 4.72 4.22
N GLN A 61 8.49 5.15 5.47
CA GLN A 61 9.16 6.32 6.04
C GLN A 61 10.68 6.19 6.06
N ALA A 62 11.23 4.98 6.11
CA ALA A 62 12.68 4.77 6.02
C ALA A 62 13.25 5.32 4.71
N THR A 63 12.53 5.15 3.60
CA THR A 63 12.87 5.67 2.28
C THR A 63 12.77 7.21 2.22
N LEU A 64 11.90 7.81 3.05
CA LEU A 64 11.77 9.27 3.18
C LEU A 64 12.86 9.90 4.07
N LEU A 65 13.29 9.22 5.13
CA LEU A 65 14.35 9.74 6.03
C LEU A 65 15.67 9.99 5.31
N GLN A 66 15.90 9.31 4.19
CA GLN A 66 17.07 9.51 3.36
C GLN A 66 16.97 10.73 2.43
N ASN A 67 15.81 11.39 2.33
CA ASN A 67 15.54 12.34 1.25
C ASN A 67 14.69 13.57 1.63
N LYS A 68 14.85 14.65 0.85
CA LYS A 68 14.17 15.95 1.00
C LYS A 68 12.64 15.95 0.79
N TYR A 69 12.01 14.80 0.54
CA TYR A 69 10.61 14.70 0.10
C TYR A 69 9.58 14.65 1.24
N ASN A 70 9.99 14.55 2.52
CA ASN A 70 9.07 14.50 3.66
C ASN A 70 7.98 15.59 3.62
N LYS A 71 8.38 16.84 3.40
CA LYS A 71 7.45 17.98 3.34
C LYS A 71 6.45 17.92 2.18
N ILE A 72 6.79 17.20 1.11
CA ILE A 72 5.92 17.06 -0.07
C ILE A 72 4.75 16.12 0.22
N PHE A 73 4.94 15.15 1.12
CA PHE A 73 3.97 14.11 1.41
C PHE A 73 3.14 14.38 2.67
N GLU A 74 3.65 15.17 3.62
CA GLU A 74 2.94 15.52 4.86
C GLU A 74 1.55 16.13 4.67
N GLN A 75 1.30 16.77 3.52
CA GLN A 75 0.03 17.47 3.25
C GLN A 75 -0.86 16.76 2.23
N ASP A 76 -0.40 15.65 1.64
CA ASP A 76 -1.13 14.97 0.58
C ASP A 76 -2.09 13.94 1.20
N LYS A 77 -3.39 14.18 1.03
CA LYS A 77 -4.46 13.35 1.61
C LYS A 77 -4.49 11.93 1.04
N ASN A 78 -3.86 11.72 -0.12
CA ASN A 78 -3.81 10.42 -0.79
C ASN A 78 -2.52 9.66 -0.46
N VAL A 79 -1.78 10.07 0.57
CA VAL A 79 -0.56 9.40 1.04
C VAL A 79 -0.82 8.67 2.35
N ILE A 80 -0.41 7.40 2.39
CA ILE A 80 -0.29 6.63 3.62
C ILE A 80 1.20 6.36 3.86
N CYS A 81 1.72 6.92 4.94
CA CYS A 81 3.05 6.64 5.43
C CYS A 81 3.01 5.46 6.41
N TYR A 82 3.96 4.54 6.30
CA TYR A 82 4.13 3.42 7.24
C TYR A 82 5.61 3.18 7.53
N THR A 83 5.89 2.33 8.52
CA THR A 83 7.21 1.74 8.74
C THR A 83 7.09 0.23 8.62
N THR A 84 8.16 -0.45 8.19
CA THR A 84 8.17 -1.93 8.13
C THR A 84 7.79 -2.56 9.47
N VAL A 85 8.24 -2.00 10.59
CA VAL A 85 7.91 -2.48 11.94
C VAL A 85 6.42 -2.31 12.26
N ALA A 86 5.84 -1.15 11.95
CA ALA A 86 4.42 -0.92 12.19
C ALA A 86 3.54 -1.85 11.34
N LEU A 87 3.93 -2.09 10.09
CA LEU A 87 3.23 -2.99 9.18
C LEU A 87 3.28 -4.46 9.65
N LEU A 88 4.45 -4.93 10.07
CA LEU A 88 4.61 -6.26 10.66
C LEU A 88 3.73 -6.44 11.91
N ASN A 89 3.74 -5.45 12.81
CA ASN A 89 2.92 -5.49 14.02
C ASN A 89 1.42 -5.52 13.69
N ASP A 90 0.99 -4.76 12.69
CA ASP A 90 -0.40 -4.78 12.21
C ASP A 90 -0.78 -6.19 11.72
N TYR A 91 0.06 -6.81 10.90
CA TYR A 91 -0.19 -8.15 10.35
C TYR A 91 -0.21 -9.22 11.44
N MET A 92 0.71 -9.16 12.40
CA MET A 92 0.72 -10.06 13.57
C MET A 92 -0.54 -9.90 14.43
N ARG A 93 -1.03 -8.66 14.63
CA ARG A 93 -2.29 -8.42 15.34
C ARG A 93 -3.50 -8.94 14.56
N ALA A 94 -3.49 -8.80 13.24
CA ALA A 94 -4.57 -9.27 12.37
C ALA A 94 -4.66 -10.80 12.39
N SER A 95 -3.52 -11.50 12.29
CA SER A 95 -3.45 -12.97 12.28
C SER A 95 -3.70 -13.61 13.65
N SER A 96 -3.24 -13.00 14.75
CA SER A 96 -3.48 -13.52 16.11
C SER A 96 -4.97 -13.51 16.50
N LYS A 97 -5.77 -12.60 15.93
CA LYS A 97 -7.21 -12.49 16.18
C LYS A 97 -8.07 -13.53 15.44
N THR A 98 -7.54 -14.26 14.47
CA THR A 98 -8.32 -15.24 13.68
C THR A 98 -8.27 -16.66 14.20
N GLY A 99 -7.34 -17.00 15.09
CA GLY A 99 -7.37 -18.25 15.87
C GLY A 99 -7.61 -19.53 15.04
N LYS A 100 -6.54 -20.02 14.38
CA LYS A 100 -6.38 -21.29 13.62
C LYS A 100 -6.49 -21.19 12.08
N ASP A 101 -5.62 -21.98 11.44
CA ASP A 101 -5.30 -22.13 10.01
C ASP A 101 -4.98 -20.84 9.22
N THR A 102 -3.70 -20.47 9.24
CA THR A 102 -3.13 -19.32 8.49
C THR A 102 -2.98 -19.56 6.98
N LEU A 103 -3.55 -20.64 6.44
CA LEU A 103 -3.57 -20.88 4.99
C LEU A 103 -4.53 -19.93 4.27
N ASP A 104 -5.65 -19.57 4.91
CA ASP A 104 -6.54 -18.54 4.40
C ASP A 104 -6.02 -17.16 4.83
N LYS A 105 -5.51 -16.38 3.86
CA LYS A 105 -5.02 -15.00 4.07
C LYS A 105 -6.16 -14.01 4.36
N SER A 106 -7.41 -14.45 4.50
CA SER A 106 -8.56 -13.59 4.87
C SER A 106 -8.37 -12.81 6.17
N TRP A 107 -7.47 -13.23 7.07
CA TRP A 107 -7.10 -12.44 8.25
C TRP A 107 -6.52 -11.07 7.88
N VAL A 108 -5.93 -10.91 6.69
CA VAL A 108 -5.35 -9.65 6.22
C VAL A 108 -6.40 -8.54 6.10
N LEU A 109 -7.69 -8.90 5.94
CA LEU A 109 -8.84 -8.00 5.94
C LEU A 109 -9.03 -7.28 7.29
N ARG A 110 -8.43 -7.82 8.36
CA ARG A 110 -8.48 -7.22 9.71
C ARG A 110 -7.34 -6.25 9.97
N SER A 111 -6.34 -6.19 9.09
CA SER A 111 -5.22 -5.25 9.20
C SER A 111 -5.73 -3.81 9.12
N ASP A 112 -5.08 -2.92 9.86
CA ASP A 112 -5.39 -1.49 9.82
C ASP A 112 -5.00 -0.89 8.46
N LEU A 113 -3.93 -1.38 7.84
CA LEU A 113 -3.57 -0.99 6.47
C LEU A 113 -4.68 -1.31 5.47
N TYR A 114 -5.26 -2.52 5.50
CA TYR A 114 -6.38 -2.88 4.62
C TYR A 114 -7.56 -1.90 4.76
N LYS A 115 -7.96 -1.61 6.01
CA LYS A 115 -9.07 -0.70 6.30
C LYS A 115 -8.79 0.73 5.82
N LEU A 116 -7.54 1.19 5.94
CA LEU A 116 -7.12 2.50 5.44
C LEU A 116 -7.16 2.54 3.92
N MET A 117 -6.56 1.57 3.24
CA MET A 117 -6.56 1.51 1.77
C MET A 117 -7.97 1.46 1.18
N LYS A 118 -8.90 0.76 1.84
CA LYS A 118 -10.32 0.73 1.45
C LYS A 118 -11.05 2.06 1.50
N GLN A 119 -10.52 3.07 2.18
CA GLN A 119 -11.11 4.42 2.17
C GLN A 119 -10.84 5.15 0.85
N PHE A 120 -9.85 4.70 0.08
CA PHE A 120 -9.41 5.29 -1.18
C PHE A 120 -9.85 4.49 -2.42
N ILE A 121 -10.37 3.27 -2.23
CA ILE A 121 -10.60 2.24 -3.28
C ILE A 121 -11.95 1.58 -3.12
#